data_AF-A0A6C1RVK4-F1
#
_entry.id   AF-A0A6C1RVK4-F1
#
_cell.length_a   1.000
_cell.length_b   1.000
_cell.length_c   1.000
_cell.angle_alpha   90.00
_cell.angle_beta   90.00
_cell.angle_gamma   90.00
#
_symmetry.space_group_name_H-M   'P 1'
#
loop_
_entity.id
_entity.type
_entity.pdbx_description
1 polymer ?
#
loop_
_entity_poly.entity_id
_entity_poly.type
_entity_poly.pdbx_seq_one_letter_code
_entity_poly.pdbx_strand_id
1 'polypeptide(L)'
;MEIRPGKQYPLGARYDGAGINFSVFSEVADCVELCLFDETGRETRHRLPEVTAHCWHGYVPNLIPGQSYGFRIHGPWEPSAGSICNPNKLLLDPYAKAISGEVAWNDAVFAFNPGTDELNEIDSAPFVPKSVVTNPFFDWTDDHSPRVPWNETVI
;
A
#
# COMPACT_ATOMS: atom_id res chain seq x y z
N MET A 1 -17.77 -2.45 -7.76
CA MET A 1 -17.32 -1.16 -7.21
C MET A 1 -16.67 -0.39 -8.33
N GLU A 2 -17.07 0.86 -8.58
CA GLU A 2 -16.47 1.69 -9.64
C GLU A 2 -15.35 2.55 -9.04
N ILE A 3 -14.13 2.40 -9.55
CA ILE A 3 -12.98 3.23 -9.16
C ILE A 3 -12.92 4.44 -10.09
N ARG A 4 -12.89 5.63 -9.50
CA ARG A 4 -12.75 6.90 -10.21
C ARG A 4 -11.26 7.23 -10.41
N PRO A 5 -10.90 8.14 -11.33
CA PRO A 5 -9.52 8.56 -11.58
C PRO A 5 -8.70 8.91 -10.33
N GLY A 6 -9.29 9.62 -9.36
CA GLY A 6 -8.54 10.07 -8.18
C GLY A 6 -7.46 11.11 -8.50
N LYS A 7 -6.45 11.22 -7.65
CA LYS A 7 -5.33 12.17 -7.77
C LYS A 7 -4.00 11.51 -7.42
N GLN A 8 -2.94 11.87 -8.14
CA GLN A 8 -1.56 11.44 -7.88
C GLN A 8 -1.02 11.86 -6.50
N TYR A 9 -1.53 12.95 -5.90
CA TYR A 9 -1.08 13.43 -4.60
C TYR A 9 -2.24 13.68 -3.63
N PRO A 10 -2.00 13.50 -2.31
CA PRO A 10 -0.75 12.97 -1.73
C PRO A 10 -0.58 11.46 -1.95
N LEU A 11 0.64 10.97 -1.74
CA LEU A 11 0.95 9.54 -1.82
C LEU A 11 0.36 8.78 -0.62
N GLY A 12 0.02 7.52 -0.88
CA GLY A 12 -0.65 6.61 0.02
C GLY A 12 -2.18 6.68 -0.04
N ALA A 13 -2.83 6.00 0.90
CA ALA A 13 -4.28 6.08 1.09
C ALA A 13 -4.69 7.31 1.93
N ARG A 14 -5.51 8.19 1.36
CA ARG A 14 -6.05 9.38 2.05
C ARG A 14 -7.57 9.40 2.05
N TYR A 15 -8.13 9.37 3.26
CA TYR A 15 -9.55 9.61 3.48
C TYR A 15 -9.89 11.11 3.39
N ASP A 16 -10.97 11.45 2.69
CA ASP A 16 -11.43 12.83 2.51
C ASP A 16 -12.82 13.13 3.10
N GLY A 17 -13.44 12.16 3.76
CA GLY A 17 -14.80 12.26 4.30
C GLY A 17 -15.89 11.62 3.44
N ALA A 18 -15.63 11.42 2.14
CA ALA A 18 -16.58 10.78 1.21
C ALA A 18 -16.05 9.48 0.59
N GLY A 19 -14.74 9.24 0.71
CA GLY A 19 -14.08 8.06 0.19
C GLY A 19 -12.57 8.15 0.40
N ILE A 20 -11.84 7.27 -0.29
CA ILE A 20 -10.40 7.15 -0.13
C ILE A 20 -9.73 7.27 -1.50
N ASN A 21 -8.78 8.21 -1.57
CA ASN A 21 -7.85 8.32 -2.69
C ASN A 21 -6.63 7.45 -2.41
N PHE A 22 -6.30 6.53 -3.32
CA PHE A 22 -5.08 5.73 -3.29
C PHE A 22 -4.12 6.28 -4.33
N SER A 23 -2.85 6.43 -3.96
CA SER A 23 -1.78 6.78 -4.89
C SER A 23 -0.47 6.08 -4.49
N VAL A 24 0.17 5.38 -5.42
CA VAL A 24 1.44 4.68 -5.20
C VAL A 24 2.40 4.92 -6.35
N PHE A 25 3.66 5.19 -6.04
CA PHE A 25 4.70 5.41 -7.04
C PHE A 25 5.24 4.08 -7.55
N SER A 26 5.32 3.93 -8.88
CA SER A 26 6.10 2.89 -9.54
C SER A 26 6.45 3.30 -10.97
N GLU A 27 7.74 3.39 -11.26
CA GLU A 27 8.26 3.67 -12.60
C GLU A 27 8.24 2.43 -13.52
N VAL A 28 8.36 1.23 -12.94
CA VAL A 28 8.57 -0.03 -13.66
C VAL A 28 7.29 -0.87 -13.83
N ALA A 29 6.21 -0.53 -13.13
CA ALA A 29 4.98 -1.33 -13.22
C ALA A 29 4.27 -1.10 -14.55
N ASP A 30 3.72 -2.18 -15.12
CA ASP A 30 2.80 -2.13 -16.27
C ASP A 30 1.34 -2.06 -15.82
N CYS A 31 1.06 -2.52 -14.61
CA CYS A 31 -0.25 -2.48 -13.98
C CYS A 31 -0.12 -2.52 -12.46
N VAL A 32 -0.94 -1.75 -11.76
CA VAL A 32 -1.07 -1.80 -10.31
C VAL A 32 -2.50 -2.17 -9.95
N GLU A 33 -2.64 -3.23 -9.17
CA GLU A 33 -3.91 -3.63 -8.57
C GLU A 33 -3.94 -3.18 -7.11
N LEU A 34 -4.98 -2.44 -6.76
CA LEU A 34 -5.42 -2.20 -5.40
C LEU A 34 -6.18 -3.44 -4.90
N CYS A 35 -5.70 -4.02 -3.81
CA CYS A 35 -6.30 -5.18 -3.16
C CYS A 35 -7.01 -4.73 -1.88
N LEU A 36 -8.34 -4.82 -1.84
CA LEU A 36 -9.15 -4.52 -0.66
C LEU A 36 -9.55 -5.81 0.05
N PHE A 37 -9.48 -5.82 1.38
CA PHE A 37 -9.82 -6.99 2.21
C PHE A 37 -11.06 -6.70 3.03
N ASP A 38 -12.04 -7.61 3.02
CA ASP A 38 -13.20 -7.52 3.91
C ASP A 38 -12.89 -8.08 5.32
N GLU A 39 -13.88 -8.04 6.21
CA GLU A 39 -13.76 -8.53 7.59
C GLU A 39 -13.46 -10.04 7.68
N THR A 40 -13.80 -10.81 6.64
CA THR A 40 -13.50 -12.24 6.55
C THR A 40 -12.11 -12.52 5.98
N GLY A 41 -11.37 -11.47 5.58
CA GLY A 41 -10.07 -11.57 4.94
C GLY A 41 -10.15 -11.87 3.44
N ARG A 42 -11.33 -11.80 2.82
CA ARG A 42 -11.49 -12.04 1.38
C ARG A 42 -10.95 -10.85 0.59
N GLU A 43 -10.08 -11.15 -0.36
CA GLU A 43 -9.48 -10.16 -1.26
C GLU A 43 -10.42 -9.83 -2.42
N THR A 44 -10.58 -8.53 -2.71
CA THR A 44 -11.13 -8.01 -3.96
C THR A 44 -10.08 -7.12 -4.63
N ARG A 45 -9.79 -7.39 -5.90
CA ARG A 45 -8.73 -6.71 -6.66
C ARG A 45 -9.34 -5.71 -7.64
N HIS A 46 -8.73 -4.54 -7.73
CA HIS A 46 -9.13 -3.50 -8.65
C HIS A 46 -7.91 -2.85 -9.28
N ARG A 47 -7.86 -2.79 -10.62
CA ARG A 47 -6.83 -2.05 -11.33
C ARG A 47 -6.94 -0.55 -11.03
N LEU A 48 -5.83 0.10 -10.71
CA LEU A 48 -5.78 1.57 -10.64
C LEU A 48 -5.91 2.15 -12.07
N PRO A 49 -6.88 3.05 -12.31
CA PRO A 49 -7.24 3.46 -13.67
C PRO A 49 -6.25 4.43 -14.31
N GLU A 50 -5.53 5.23 -13.53
CA GLU A 50 -4.74 6.34 -14.02
C GLU A 50 -3.28 6.30 -13.52
N VAL A 51 -2.38 6.84 -14.34
CA VAL A 51 -0.97 7.04 -14.00
C VAL A 51 -0.54 8.44 -14.41
N THR A 52 -0.05 9.23 -13.45
CA THR A 52 0.51 10.56 -13.70
C THR A 52 1.85 10.65 -13.00
N ALA A 53 2.92 11.05 -13.72
CA ALA A 53 4.28 11.14 -13.17
C ALA A 53 4.72 9.88 -12.39
N HIS A 54 4.46 8.70 -12.98
CA HIS A 54 4.71 7.37 -12.38
C HIS A 54 3.96 7.09 -11.06
N CYS A 55 3.00 7.93 -10.69
CA CYS A 55 2.09 7.68 -9.59
C CYS A 55 0.82 7.04 -10.14
N TRP A 56 0.57 5.79 -9.75
CA TRP A 56 -0.63 5.04 -10.05
C TRP A 56 -1.70 5.42 -9.03
N HIS A 57 -2.86 5.86 -9.49
CA HIS A 57 -3.87 6.39 -8.58
C HIS A 57 -5.31 6.04 -8.97
N GLY A 58 -6.17 6.07 -7.96
CA GLY A 58 -7.60 5.79 -8.07
C GLY A 58 -8.34 6.23 -6.82
N TYR A 59 -9.63 6.53 -6.97
CA TYR A 59 -10.50 6.94 -5.86
C TYR A 59 -11.66 5.97 -5.69
N VAL A 60 -11.84 5.51 -4.46
CA VAL A 60 -12.90 4.59 -4.08
C VAL A 60 -13.92 5.32 -3.22
N PRO A 61 -15.14 5.58 -3.74
CA PRO A 61 -16.19 6.27 -2.98
C PRO A 61 -16.75 5.37 -1.88
N ASN A 62 -17.21 5.99 -0.78
CA ASN A 62 -17.86 5.36 0.37
C ASN A 62 -16.98 4.39 1.17
N LEU A 63 -15.69 4.32 0.87
CA LEU A 63 -14.73 3.58 1.67
C LEU A 63 -14.38 4.40 2.92
N ILE A 64 -14.32 3.73 4.07
CA ILE A 64 -14.11 4.37 5.38
C ILE A 64 -12.75 4.02 5.99
N PRO A 65 -12.22 4.83 6.92
CA PRO A 65 -11.05 4.46 7.71
C PRO A 65 -11.24 3.11 8.42
N GLY A 66 -10.15 2.36 8.58
CA GLY A 66 -10.16 0.97 9.05
C GLY A 66 -10.11 -0.06 7.91
N GLN A 67 -10.34 0.36 6.65
CA GLN A 67 -10.21 -0.53 5.51
C GLN A 67 -8.78 -1.09 5.38
N SER A 68 -8.67 -2.42 5.36
CA SER A 68 -7.43 -3.14 5.07
C SER A 68 -7.19 -3.23 3.56
N TYR A 69 -5.97 -2.95 3.13
CA TYR A 69 -5.58 -2.99 1.73
C TYR A 69 -4.11 -3.36 1.52
N GLY A 70 -3.75 -3.61 0.26
CA GLY A 70 -2.39 -3.74 -0.23
C GLY A 70 -2.34 -3.54 -1.74
N PHE A 71 -1.18 -3.76 -2.34
CA PHE A 71 -0.99 -3.65 -3.78
C PHE A 71 -0.39 -4.92 -4.38
N ARG A 72 -0.76 -5.23 -5.61
CA ARG A 72 -0.04 -6.18 -6.48
C ARG A 72 0.45 -5.41 -7.69
N ILE A 73 1.76 -5.43 -7.94
CA ILE A 73 2.34 -4.77 -9.11
C ILE A 73 2.73 -5.82 -10.14
N HIS A 74 2.25 -5.61 -11.35
CA HIS A 74 2.61 -6.34 -12.55
C HIS A 74 3.70 -5.56 -13.27
N GLY A 75 4.64 -6.25 -13.89
CA GLY A 75 5.76 -5.64 -14.57
C GLY A 75 6.80 -6.69 -15.00
N PRO A 76 7.99 -6.26 -15.43
CA PRO A 76 9.03 -7.17 -15.89
C PRO A 76 9.58 -8.06 -14.76
N TRP A 77 9.78 -9.33 -15.09
CA TRP A 77 10.55 -10.29 -14.31
C TRP A 77 11.84 -10.63 -15.05
N GLU A 78 12.88 -9.85 -14.77
CA GLU A 78 14.24 -10.02 -15.28
C GLU A 78 15.22 -9.87 -14.09
N PRO A 79 15.38 -10.91 -13.25
CA PRO A 79 16.22 -10.83 -12.06
C PRO A 79 17.67 -10.40 -12.34
N SER A 80 18.23 -10.83 -13.48
CA SER A 80 19.58 -10.45 -13.93
C SER A 80 19.72 -8.96 -14.26
N ALA A 81 18.62 -8.29 -14.59
CA ALA A 81 18.56 -6.84 -14.84
C ALA A 81 18.00 -6.06 -13.63
N GLY A 82 17.70 -6.74 -12.51
CA GLY A 82 17.17 -6.14 -11.28
C GLY A 82 15.65 -5.92 -11.27
N SER A 83 14.93 -6.33 -12.33
CA SER A 83 13.47 -6.22 -12.38
C SER A 83 12.83 -7.48 -11.79
N ILE A 84 12.10 -7.34 -10.68
CA ILE A 84 11.55 -8.48 -9.91
C ILE A 84 10.06 -8.33 -9.61
N CYS A 85 9.29 -7.75 -10.53
CA CYS A 85 7.86 -7.58 -10.34
C CYS A 85 7.17 -8.96 -10.26
N ASN A 86 6.49 -9.23 -9.14
CA ASN A 86 5.77 -10.48 -8.93
C ASN A 86 4.37 -10.19 -8.35
N PRO A 87 3.30 -10.24 -9.17
CA PRO A 87 1.94 -9.92 -8.72
C PRO A 87 1.37 -10.95 -7.75
N ASN A 88 2.00 -12.13 -7.58
CA ASN A 88 1.58 -13.12 -6.57
C ASN A 88 1.93 -12.66 -5.15
N LYS A 89 2.83 -11.68 -5.01
CA LYS A 89 3.18 -11.10 -3.72
C LYS A 89 2.33 -9.87 -3.44
N LEU A 90 1.53 -9.94 -2.38
CA LEU A 90 0.85 -8.77 -1.85
C LEU A 90 1.88 -7.86 -1.18
N LEU A 91 1.94 -6.62 -1.64
CA LEU A 91 2.82 -5.59 -1.12
C LEU A 91 2.05 -4.64 -0.19
N LEU A 92 2.75 -4.17 0.84
CA LEU A 92 2.30 -3.05 1.65
C LEU A 92 2.42 -1.74 0.86
N ASP A 93 1.54 -0.79 1.16
CA ASP A 93 1.72 0.59 0.74
C ASP A 93 2.95 1.19 1.44
N PRO A 94 3.98 1.65 0.71
CA PRO A 94 5.15 2.30 1.32
C PRO A 94 4.80 3.60 2.06
N TYR A 95 3.63 4.17 1.80
CA TYR A 95 3.11 5.38 2.45
C TYR A 95 2.05 5.09 3.52
N ALA A 96 1.80 3.82 3.85
CA ALA A 96 0.84 3.41 4.87
C ALA A 96 1.06 4.14 6.20
N LYS A 97 -0.02 4.61 6.82
CA LYS A 97 0.01 5.27 8.14
C LYS A 97 -0.27 4.30 9.28
N ALA A 98 -0.79 3.12 8.97
CA ALA A 98 -0.98 2.02 9.88
C ALA A 98 -0.82 0.69 9.12
N ILE A 99 -0.33 -0.31 9.83
CA ILE A 99 -0.15 -1.69 9.35
C ILE A 99 -0.81 -2.60 10.39
N SER A 100 -1.56 -3.60 9.94
CA SER A 100 -2.22 -4.58 10.80
C SER A 100 -1.73 -5.99 10.50
N GLY A 101 -1.49 -6.75 11.59
CA GLY A 101 -0.93 -8.09 11.56
C GLY A 101 0.59 -8.12 11.59
N GLU A 102 1.12 -9.33 11.55
CA GLU A 102 2.55 -9.63 11.52
C GLU A 102 2.87 -10.49 10.29
N VAL A 103 4.15 -10.60 9.95
CA VAL A 103 4.60 -11.54 8.93
C VAL A 103 4.58 -12.95 9.52
N ALA A 104 3.77 -13.82 8.93
CA ALA A 104 3.84 -15.26 9.18
C ALA A 104 4.85 -15.87 8.20
N TRP A 105 6.07 -16.14 8.68
CA TRP A 105 7.14 -16.63 7.82
C TRP A 105 6.75 -17.92 7.07
N ASN A 106 6.80 -17.84 5.74
CA ASN A 106 6.45 -18.90 4.81
C ASN A 106 7.18 -18.65 3.48
N ASP A 107 7.51 -19.71 2.73
CA ASP A 107 8.15 -19.57 1.41
C ASP A 107 7.35 -18.68 0.44
N ALA A 108 6.02 -18.59 0.62
CA ALA A 108 5.15 -17.72 -0.14
C ALA A 108 5.52 -16.23 -0.06
N VAL A 109 6.17 -15.76 1.01
CA VAL A 109 6.51 -14.32 1.14
C VAL A 109 7.72 -13.91 0.31
N PHE A 110 8.46 -14.87 -0.26
CA PHE A 110 9.61 -14.59 -1.11
C PHE A 110 9.19 -14.51 -2.57
N ALA A 111 9.83 -13.60 -3.32
CA ALA A 111 9.60 -13.44 -4.76
C ALA A 111 10.13 -14.63 -5.57
N PHE A 112 11.10 -15.36 -5.02
CA PHE A 112 11.81 -16.48 -5.64
C PHE A 112 11.43 -17.81 -5.00
N ASN A 113 11.46 -18.88 -5.79
CA ASN A 113 11.34 -20.23 -5.25
C ASN A 113 12.62 -20.55 -4.44
N PRO A 114 12.51 -21.12 -3.22
CA PRO A 114 13.67 -21.39 -2.37
C PRO A 114 14.77 -22.14 -3.12
N GLY A 115 15.97 -21.56 -3.16
CA GLY A 115 17.15 -22.16 -3.79
C GLY A 115 17.23 -22.03 -5.31
N THR A 116 16.38 -21.21 -5.93
CA THR A 116 16.38 -20.99 -7.40
C THR A 116 16.17 -19.51 -7.73
N ASP A 117 16.48 -19.11 -8.96
CA ASP A 117 16.15 -17.78 -9.50
C ASP A 117 14.76 -17.73 -10.19
N GLU A 118 13.95 -18.77 -9.99
CA GLU A 118 12.62 -18.87 -10.58
C GLU A 118 11.59 -18.05 -9.81
N LEU A 119 10.61 -17.50 -10.53
CA LEU A 119 9.49 -16.77 -9.95
C LEU A 119 8.66 -17.68 -9.05
N ASN A 120 8.37 -17.21 -7.84
CA ASN A 120 7.49 -17.90 -6.91
C ASN A 120 6.04 -17.47 -7.11
N GLU A 121 5.21 -18.40 -7.55
CA GLU A 121 3.80 -18.16 -7.90
C GLU A 121 2.84 -18.27 -6.71
N ILE A 122 3.33 -18.65 -5.53
CA ILE A 122 2.48 -18.86 -4.34
C ILE A 122 1.99 -17.50 -3.82
N ASP A 123 0.68 -17.39 -3.56
CA ASP A 123 0.09 -16.17 -3.03
C ASP A 123 0.59 -15.86 -1.61
N SER A 124 1.15 -14.67 -1.41
CA SER A 124 1.64 -14.24 -0.10
C SER A 124 0.57 -13.61 0.78
N ALA A 125 -0.63 -13.34 0.26
CA ALA A 125 -1.66 -12.61 0.99
C ALA A 125 -2.01 -13.21 2.37
N PRO A 126 -2.09 -14.53 2.59
CA PRO A 126 -2.37 -15.06 3.93
C PRO A 126 -1.24 -14.83 4.96
N PHE A 127 -0.03 -14.50 4.51
CA PHE A 127 1.19 -14.52 5.31
C PHE A 127 1.80 -13.15 5.56
N VAL A 128 1.34 -12.12 4.87
CA VAL A 128 1.84 -10.75 5.01
C VAL A 128 0.83 -9.85 5.71
N PRO A 129 1.27 -8.85 6.49
CA PRO A 129 0.38 -7.86 7.07
C PRO A 129 -0.33 -7.01 6.00
N LYS A 130 -1.32 -6.23 6.40
CA LYS A 130 -2.08 -5.34 5.52
C LYS A 130 -1.85 -3.88 5.90
N SER A 131 -1.81 -3.01 4.91
CA SER A 131 -1.90 -1.57 5.15
C SER A 131 -3.33 -1.24 5.58
N VAL A 132 -3.49 -0.28 6.49
CA VAL A 132 -4.80 0.14 6.98
C VAL A 132 -4.99 1.62 6.72
N VAL A 133 -6.15 1.98 6.18
CA VAL A 133 -6.50 3.39 5.97
C VAL A 133 -6.81 4.03 7.31
N THR A 134 -6.13 5.14 7.62
CA THR A 134 -6.33 5.86 8.88
C THR A 134 -7.23 7.07 8.70
N ASN A 135 -7.85 7.50 9.79
CA ASN A 135 -8.53 8.78 9.85
C ASN A 135 -7.48 9.87 10.19
N PRO A 136 -7.23 10.86 9.31
CA PRO A 136 -6.26 11.91 9.59
C PRO A 136 -6.79 12.98 10.57
N PHE A 137 -8.09 12.99 10.87
CA PHE A 137 -8.69 14.01 11.73
C PHE A 137 -8.51 13.64 13.20
N PHE A 138 -7.70 14.43 13.91
CA PHE A 138 -7.49 14.34 15.35
C PHE A 138 -7.55 15.74 15.96
N ASP A 139 -8.26 15.91 17.08
CA ASP A 139 -8.35 17.17 17.80
C ASP A 139 -7.15 17.33 18.74
N TRP A 140 -6.19 18.16 18.33
CA TRP A 140 -4.98 18.44 19.10
C TRP A 140 -5.21 19.42 20.25
N THR A 141 -6.40 20.03 20.37
CA THR A 141 -6.70 21.04 21.40
C THR A 141 -5.65 22.18 21.39
N ASP A 142 -4.98 22.41 22.52
CA ASP A 142 -3.96 23.45 22.68
C ASP A 142 -2.52 22.95 22.46
N ASP A 143 -2.32 21.72 21.97
CA ASP A 143 -0.97 21.18 21.74
C ASP A 143 -0.24 21.95 20.63
N HIS A 144 0.98 22.38 20.94
CA HIS A 144 1.86 23.08 20.02
C HIS A 144 3.32 22.81 20.36
N SER A 145 4.18 22.90 19.34
CA SER A 145 5.62 22.69 19.52
C SER A 145 6.17 23.62 20.62
N PRO A 146 6.79 23.07 21.69
CA PRO A 146 7.38 23.87 22.76
C PRO A 146 8.56 24.73 22.30
N ARG A 147 9.20 24.36 21.19
CA ARG A 147 10.37 25.04 20.60
C ARG A 147 11.46 25.39 21.63
N VAL A 148 11.74 24.47 22.55
CA VAL A 148 12.78 24.65 23.59
C VAL A 148 14.13 24.90 22.92
N PRO A 149 14.86 25.98 23.29
CA PRO A 149 16.20 26.23 22.79
C PRO A 149 17.15 25.06 23.07
N TRP A 150 18.05 24.77 22.12
CA TRP A 150 18.99 23.65 22.24
C TRP A 150 19.89 23.71 23.47
N ASN A 151 20.29 24.90 23.89
CA ASN A 151 21.11 25.11 25.10
C ASN A 151 20.32 24.93 26.41
N GLU A 152 18.99 24.87 26.34
CA GLU A 152 18.08 24.62 27.47
C GLU A 152 17.49 23.21 27.42
N THR A 153 17.80 22.43 26.38
CA THR A 153 17.30 21.06 26.20
C THR A 153 18.05 20.07 27.09
N VAL A 154 17.30 19.24 27.81
CA VAL A 154 17.78 18.05 28.54
C VAL A 154 16.86 16.88 28.16
N ILE A 155 17.42 15.74 27.77
CA ILE A 155 16.71 14.53 27.31
C ILE A 155 16.68 13.48 28.42
#